data_AF-A0A928X704-F1
#
_entry.id   AF-A0A928X704-F1
#
_cell.length_a   1.000
_cell.length_b   1.000
_cell.length_c   1.000
_cell.angle_alpha   90.00
_cell.angle_beta   90.00
_cell.angle_gamma   90.00
#
_symmetry.space_group_name_H-M   'P 1'
#
loop_
_entity.id
_entity.type
_entity.pdbx_description
1 polymer ?
#
loop_
_entity_poly.entity_id
_entity_poly.type
_entity_poly.pdbx_seq_one_letter_code
_entity_poly.pdbx_strand_id
1 'polypeptide(L)'
;MNKIEIARYIKALRIKKFGDKFGAQKKFADFLGIKYTTYRENERGKIGIEVLKSLHEKMGIDLNELLSKEDSEHLSAAEEEAPYRPLPLVSNEEKEYMEKLLEVLRNPKTKKAIQENIDTFLQVPKPEPERKKKEE
;
A
#
# COMPACT_ATOMS: atom_id res chain seq x y z
N MET A 1 -3.86 10.93 16.56
CA MET A 1 -4.11 9.63 15.90
C MET A 1 -2.84 9.08 15.23
N ASN A 2 -2.69 7.76 15.12
CA ASN A 2 -1.68 7.11 14.28
C ASN A 2 -2.07 7.19 12.79
N LYS A 3 -1.12 7.09 11.85
CA LYS A 3 -1.35 7.17 10.39
C LYS A 3 -2.41 6.17 9.90
N ILE A 4 -2.49 4.99 10.53
CA ILE A 4 -3.49 3.98 10.21
C ILE A 4 -4.89 4.42 10.64
N GLU A 5 -5.02 5.06 11.80
CA GLU A 5 -6.30 5.56 12.32
C GLU A 5 -6.84 6.70 11.48
N ILE A 6 -5.97 7.64 11.08
CA ILE A 6 -6.34 8.73 10.18
C ILE A 6 -6.80 8.16 8.82
N ALA A 7 -6.11 7.15 8.28
CA ALA A 7 -6.54 6.50 7.04
C ALA A 7 -7.91 5.82 7.18
N ARG A 8 -8.19 5.19 8.32
CA ARG A 8 -9.52 4.61 8.63
C ARG A 8 -10.59 5.68 8.73
N TYR A 9 -10.31 6.78 9.41
CA TYR A 9 -11.22 7.92 9.52
C TYR A 9 -11.55 8.50 8.13
N ILE A 10 -10.54 8.74 7.30
CA ILE A 10 -10.71 9.23 5.92
C ILE A 10 -11.54 8.23 5.08
N LYS A 11 -11.31 6.92 5.26
CA LYS A 11 -12.13 5.88 4.61
C LYS A 11 -13.59 5.93 5.09
N ALA A 12 -13.82 6.11 6.39
CA ALA A 12 -15.17 6.25 6.95
C ALA A 12 -15.89 7.47 6.36
N LEU A 13 -15.21 8.61 6.22
CA LEU A 13 -15.75 9.80 5.54
C LEU A 13 -16.14 9.52 4.09
N ARG A 14 -15.30 8.81 3.33
CA ARG A 14 -15.66 8.37 1.97
C ARG A 14 -16.92 7.52 1.99
N ILE A 15 -16.97 6.49 2.84
CA ILE A 15 -18.10 5.56 2.89
C ILE A 15 -19.38 6.30 3.25
N LYS A 16 -19.33 7.21 4.23
CA LYS A 16 -20.48 8.03 4.63
C LYS A 16 -21.01 8.90 3.49
N LYS A 17 -20.13 9.43 2.63
CA LYS A 17 -20.51 10.39 1.59
C LYS A 17 -20.80 9.76 0.22
N PHE A 18 -20.09 8.69 -0.16
CA PHE A 18 -20.15 8.07 -1.48
C PHE A 18 -20.44 6.56 -1.44
N GLY A 19 -20.55 5.97 -0.26
CA GLY A 19 -20.75 4.53 -0.05
C GLY A 19 -19.50 3.69 -0.26
N ASP A 20 -19.65 2.38 -0.08
CA ASP A 20 -18.60 1.38 -0.32
C ASP A 20 -18.79 0.60 -1.63
N LYS A 21 -19.25 1.31 -2.67
CA LYS A 21 -19.48 0.73 -4.00
C LYS A 21 -18.26 0.88 -4.90
N PHE A 22 -18.19 0.05 -5.94
CA PHE A 22 -17.15 0.14 -6.96
C PHE A 22 -17.11 1.55 -7.56
N GLY A 23 -15.93 2.16 -7.61
CA GLY A 23 -15.72 3.54 -8.07
C GLY A 23 -15.91 4.65 -7.03
N ALA A 24 -16.38 4.34 -5.81
CA ALA A 24 -16.53 5.36 -4.75
C ALA A 24 -15.19 6.01 -4.37
N GLN A 25 -14.10 5.25 -4.37
CA GLN A 25 -12.75 5.78 -4.15
C GLN A 25 -12.35 6.82 -5.22
N LYS A 26 -12.69 6.55 -6.48
CA LYS A 26 -12.39 7.47 -7.60
C LYS A 26 -13.22 8.74 -7.46
N LYS A 27 -14.51 8.62 -7.19
CA LYS A 27 -15.42 9.76 -6.94
C LYS A 27 -14.96 10.62 -5.76
N PHE A 28 -14.47 10.01 -4.68
CA PHE A 28 -13.97 10.75 -3.53
C PHE A 28 -12.64 11.45 -3.83
N ALA A 29 -11.74 10.80 -4.57
CA ALA A 29 -10.51 11.44 -5.05
C ALA A 29 -10.83 12.65 -5.95
N ASP A 30 -11.77 12.50 -6.89
CA ASP A 30 -12.24 13.58 -7.76
C ASP A 30 -12.86 14.72 -6.94
N PHE A 31 -13.66 14.41 -5.91
CA PHE A 31 -14.23 15.40 -4.99
C PHE A 31 -13.16 16.19 -4.23
N LEU A 32 -12.13 15.51 -3.75
CA LEU A 32 -10.99 16.13 -3.08
C LEU A 32 -10.03 16.85 -4.06
N GLY A 33 -10.22 16.70 -5.37
CA GLY A 33 -9.35 17.27 -6.40
C GLY A 33 -7.97 16.62 -6.46
N ILE A 34 -7.83 15.38 -6.02
CA ILE A 34 -6.56 14.64 -5.98
C ILE A 34 -6.58 13.45 -6.93
N LYS A 35 -5.39 12.97 -7.32
CA LYS A 35 -5.28 11.76 -8.14
C LYS A 35 -5.82 10.55 -7.37
N TYR A 36 -6.55 9.69 -8.07
CA TYR A 36 -7.04 8.41 -7.53
C TYR A 36 -5.91 7.57 -6.92
N THR A 37 -4.73 7.54 -7.56
CA THR A 37 -3.57 6.80 -7.04
C THR A 37 -3.11 7.32 -5.68
N THR A 38 -3.06 8.65 -5.51
CA THR A 38 -2.70 9.30 -4.24
C THR A 38 -3.70 8.96 -3.15
N TYR A 39 -5.01 9.01 -3.46
CA TYR A 39 -6.04 8.61 -2.50
C TYR A 39 -5.97 7.12 -2.14
N ARG A 40 -5.70 6.25 -3.11
CA ARG A 40 -5.55 4.81 -2.88
C ARG A 40 -4.38 4.50 -1.96
N GLU A 41 -3.29 5.26 -2.03
CA GLU A 41 -2.17 5.14 -1.10
C GLU A 41 -2.51 5.67 0.30
N ASN A 42 -3.34 6.71 0.41
CA ASN A 42 -3.83 7.21 1.69
C ASN A 42 -4.61 6.13 2.47
N GLU A 43 -5.51 5.39 1.81
CA GLU A 43 -6.24 4.28 2.47
C GLU A 43 -5.30 3.16 2.97
N ARG A 44 -4.05 3.09 2.48
CA ARG A 44 -3.00 2.17 2.94
C ARG A 44 -2.12 2.75 4.06
N GLY A 45 -2.47 3.92 4.60
CA GLY A 45 -1.72 4.60 5.66
C GLY A 45 -0.58 5.49 5.17
N LYS A 46 -0.38 5.63 3.85
CA LYS A 46 0.55 6.61 3.27
C LYS A 46 -0.16 7.95 3.09
N ILE A 47 -0.31 8.68 4.18
CA ILE A 47 -1.03 9.95 4.19
C ILE A 47 -0.14 11.05 3.60
N GLY A 48 -0.48 11.48 2.39
CA GLY A 48 0.12 12.66 1.77
C GLY A 48 -0.47 13.97 2.30
N ILE A 49 0.36 15.01 2.37
CA ILE A 49 -0.03 16.36 2.80
C ILE A 49 -1.15 16.92 1.91
N GLU A 50 -1.12 16.62 0.61
CA GLU A 50 -2.16 17.04 -0.34
C GLU A 50 -3.55 16.57 0.07
N VAL A 51 -3.67 15.33 0.55
CA VAL A 51 -4.95 14.77 1.00
C VAL A 51 -5.46 15.51 2.24
N LEU A 52 -4.57 15.81 3.18
CA LEU A 52 -4.92 16.56 4.40
C LEU A 52 -5.38 17.98 4.07
N LYS A 53 -4.65 18.68 3.19
CA LYS A 53 -5.06 20.01 2.72
C LYS A 53 -6.43 19.99 2.05
N SER A 54 -6.65 19.06 1.12
CA SER A 54 -7.95 18.92 0.46
C SER A 54 -9.08 18.58 1.45
N LEU A 55 -8.83 17.79 2.48
CA LEU A 55 -9.81 17.49 3.51
C LEU A 55 -10.19 18.73 4.33
N HIS A 56 -9.20 19.54 4.70
CA HIS A 56 -9.45 20.81 5.36
C HIS A 56 -10.28 21.76 4.46
N GLU A 57 -9.86 21.95 3.21
CA GLU A 57 -10.50 22.90 2.30
C GLU A 57 -11.91 22.46 1.84
N LYS A 58 -12.11 21.18 1.55
CA LYS A 58 -13.37 20.68 0.97
C LYS A 58 -14.38 20.18 2.01
N MET A 59 -13.90 19.79 3.18
CA MET A 59 -14.74 19.20 4.23
C MET A 59 -14.71 19.99 5.53
N GLY A 60 -13.88 21.04 5.64
CA GLY A 60 -13.78 21.85 6.85
C GLY A 60 -13.19 21.11 8.03
N ILE A 61 -12.44 20.02 7.79
CA ILE A 61 -11.87 19.19 8.86
C ILE A 61 -10.70 19.94 9.49
N ASP A 62 -10.71 20.07 10.81
CA ASP A 62 -9.57 20.60 11.54
C ASP A 62 -8.44 19.56 11.55
N LEU A 63 -7.32 19.93 10.95
CA LEU A 63 -6.14 19.06 10.90
C LEU A 63 -5.44 18.97 12.25
N ASN A 64 -5.60 19.97 13.12
CA ASN A 64 -5.03 19.93 14.46
C ASN A 64 -5.72 18.87 15.31
N GLU A 65 -7.05 18.79 15.21
CA GLU A 65 -7.85 17.74 15.84
C GLU A 65 -7.54 16.35 15.26
N LEU A 66 -7.41 16.26 13.92
CA LEU A 66 -7.11 14.99 13.25
C LEU A 66 -5.70 14.44 13.59
N LEU A 67 -4.72 15.34 13.78
CA LEU A 67 -3.33 14.99 14.10
C LEU A 67 -3.07 14.94 15.60
N SER A 68 -3.92 15.58 16.41
CA SER A 68 -3.94 15.49 17.87
C SER A 68 -4.00 14.04 18.31
N LYS A 69 -3.17 13.69 19.30
CA LYS A 69 -3.13 12.33 19.88
C LYS A 69 -4.12 12.14 21.02
N GLU A 70 -4.84 13.18 21.44
CA GLU A 70 -5.54 13.18 22.72
C GLU A 70 -7.01 12.74 22.63
N ASP A 71 -7.66 12.84 21.48
CA ASP A 71 -9.10 12.52 21.37
C ASP A 71 -9.36 11.18 20.66
N SER A 72 -9.23 10.09 21.42
CA SER A 72 -9.66 8.75 21.00
C SER A 72 -11.17 8.51 21.16
N GLU A 73 -11.96 9.54 21.45
CA GLU A 73 -13.41 9.40 21.72
C GLU A 73 -14.30 9.42 20.47
N HIS A 74 -13.81 9.89 19.32
CA HIS A 74 -14.63 10.03 18.10
C HIS A 74 -14.78 8.77 17.23
N LEU A 75 -14.24 7.62 17.66
CA LEU A 75 -14.34 6.37 16.89
C LEU A 75 -15.45 5.41 17.39
N SER A 76 -16.05 5.62 18.56
CA SER A 76 -17.06 4.68 19.08
C SER A 76 -18.42 4.77 18.38
N ALA A 77 -18.76 5.90 17.78
CA ALA A 77 -20.09 6.12 17.19
C ALA A 77 -20.25 5.62 15.73
N ALA A 78 -19.18 5.13 15.10
CA ALA A 78 -19.19 4.66 13.71
C ALA A 78 -18.98 3.14 13.57
N GLU A 79 -18.85 2.41 14.69
CA GLU A 79 -18.64 0.97 14.70
C GLU A 79 -19.95 0.15 14.58
N GLU A 80 -21.14 0.77 14.62
CA GLU A 80 -22.40 0.02 14.62
C GLU A 80 -23.03 -0.31 13.25
N GLU A 81 -22.57 0.22 12.11
CA GLU A 81 -23.25 -0.04 10.81
C GLU A 81 -22.37 -0.35 9.59
N ALA A 82 -21.08 -0.66 9.77
CA ALA A 82 -20.31 -1.25 8.68
C ALA A 82 -20.28 -2.78 8.87
N PRO A 83 -20.81 -3.60 7.95
CA PRO A 83 -20.60 -5.04 8.03
C PRO A 83 -19.09 -5.26 7.99
N TYR A 84 -18.55 -5.67 9.12
CA TYR A 84 -17.20 -6.16 9.25
C TYR A 84 -17.05 -7.28 8.21
N ARG A 85 -16.41 -6.98 7.09
CA ARG A 85 -15.96 -8.01 6.16
C ARG A 85 -14.57 -8.39 6.67
N PRO A 86 -14.43 -9.44 7.50
CA PRO A 86 -13.12 -9.96 7.79
C PRO A 86 -12.45 -10.19 6.42
N LEU A 87 -11.20 -9.74 6.28
CA LEU A 87 -10.33 -10.31 5.26
C LEU A 87 -10.49 -11.84 5.38
N PRO A 88 -10.67 -12.58 4.28
CA PRO A 88 -10.85 -14.02 4.37
C PRO A 88 -9.77 -14.55 5.29
N LEU A 89 -10.22 -15.17 6.39
CA LEU A 89 -9.33 -15.81 7.35
C LEU A 89 -8.52 -16.79 6.52
N VAL A 90 -7.28 -16.41 6.23
CA VAL A 90 -6.33 -17.21 5.46
C VAL A 90 -6.36 -18.57 6.12
N SER A 91 -6.76 -19.59 5.35
CA SER A 91 -6.95 -20.91 5.92
C SER A 91 -5.64 -21.36 6.57
N ASN A 92 -5.71 -22.25 7.56
CA ASN A 92 -4.47 -22.74 8.17
C ASN A 92 -3.52 -23.35 7.11
N GLU A 93 -4.08 -23.95 6.06
CA GLU A 93 -3.34 -24.45 4.90
C GLU A 93 -2.65 -23.34 4.10
N GLU A 94 -3.34 -22.23 3.83
CA GLU A 94 -2.77 -21.08 3.12
C GLU A 94 -1.67 -20.41 3.96
N LYS A 95 -1.82 -20.36 5.29
CA LYS A 95 -0.78 -19.85 6.19
C LYS A 95 0.46 -20.74 6.18
N GLU A 96 0.29 -22.05 6.31
CA GLU A 96 1.40 -23.01 6.22
C GLU A 96 2.10 -22.94 4.85
N TYR A 97 1.34 -22.75 3.78
CA TYR A 97 1.90 -22.60 2.43
C TYR A 97 2.75 -21.34 2.31
N MET A 98 2.27 -20.21 2.84
CA MET A 98 3.05 -18.95 2.88
C MET A 98 4.31 -19.07 3.75
N GLU A 99 4.24 -19.77 4.88
CA GLU A 99 5.41 -19.99 5.74
C GLU A 99 6.48 -20.85 5.04
N LYS A 100 6.08 -21.93 4.37
CA LYS A 100 6.99 -22.75 3.55
C LYS A 100 7.63 -21.95 2.42
N LEU A 101 6.87 -21.10 1.75
CA LEU A 101 7.39 -20.19 0.72
C LEU A 101 8.44 -19.24 1.28
N LEU A 102 8.18 -18.65 2.45
CA LEU A 102 9.13 -17.75 3.11
C LEU A 102 10.39 -18.49 3.55
N GLU A 103 10.29 -19.74 4.00
CA GLU A 103 11.43 -20.57 4.37
C GLU A 103 12.33 -20.87 3.15
N VAL A 104 11.73 -21.24 2.03
CA VAL A 104 12.45 -21.48 0.76
C VAL A 104 13.17 -20.23 0.28
N LEU A 105 12.53 -19.06 0.37
CA LEU A 105 13.11 -17.78 -0.06
C LEU A 105 14.17 -17.24 0.92
N ARG A 106 14.07 -17.57 2.21
CA ARG A 106 15.07 -17.22 3.24
C ARG A 106 16.29 -18.13 3.20
N ASN A 107 16.20 -19.29 2.55
CA ASN A 107 17.33 -20.19 2.40
C ASN A 107 18.45 -19.51 1.59
N PRO A 108 19.66 -19.35 2.17
CA PRO A 108 20.76 -18.66 1.53
C PRO A 108 21.21 -19.33 0.22
N LYS A 109 20.99 -20.65 0.05
CA LYS A 109 21.29 -21.36 -1.21
C LYS A 109 20.31 -20.97 -2.32
N THR A 110 19.01 -20.92 -2.02
CA THR A 110 17.97 -20.50 -2.97
C THR A 110 18.16 -19.05 -3.40
N LYS A 111 18.48 -18.17 -2.44
CA LYS A 111 18.78 -16.76 -2.71
C LYS A 111 19.98 -16.59 -3.65
N LYS A 112 21.05 -17.37 -3.46
CA LYS A 112 22.21 -17.38 -4.36
C LYS A 112 21.86 -17.88 -5.76
N ALA A 113 21.12 -18.98 -5.88
CA ALA A 113 20.71 -19.52 -7.17
C ALA A 113 19.81 -18.55 -7.96
N ILE A 114 18.92 -17.82 -7.27
CA ILE A 114 18.11 -16.76 -7.90
C ILE A 114 19.01 -15.61 -8.38
N GLN A 115 19.96 -15.18 -7.54
CA GLN A 115 20.89 -14.10 -7.89
C GLN A 115 21.77 -14.49 -9.10
N GLU A 116 22.33 -15.70 -9.12
CA GLU A 116 23.16 -16.21 -10.22
C GLU A 116 22.38 -16.27 -11.54
N ASN A 117 21.10 -16.67 -11.50
CA ASN A 117 20.24 -16.67 -12.69
C ASN A 117 19.94 -15.25 -13.19
N ILE A 118 19.69 -14.31 -12.27
CA ILE A 118 19.49 -12.89 -12.61
C ILE A 118 20.77 -12.31 -13.21
N ASP A 119 21.93 -12.58 -12.62
CA ASP A 119 23.23 -12.10 -13.09
C ASP A 119 23.56 -12.68 -14.48
N THR A 120 23.20 -13.93 -14.74
CA THR A 120 23.34 -14.58 -16.05
C THR A 120 22.39 -13.96 -17.08
N PHE A 121 21.14 -13.68 -16.71
CA PHE A 121 20.15 -13.05 -17.60
C PHE A 121 20.48 -11.59 -17.93
N LEU A 122 21.06 -10.85 -16.98
CA LEU A 122 21.44 -9.44 -17.15
C LEU A 122 22.81 -9.26 -17.81
N GLN A 123 23.61 -10.33 -17.90
CA GLN A 123 24.79 -10.34 -18.76
C GLN A 123 24.35 -10.40 -20.23
N VAL A 124 24.17 -9.21 -20.81
CA VAL A 124 24.25 -9.00 -22.26
C VAL A 124 25.58 -9.63 -22.73
N PRO A 125 25.61 -10.48 -23.77
CA PRO A 125 26.85 -11.08 -24.24
C PRO A 125 27.87 -9.98 -24.52
N LYS A 126 28.97 -9.97 -23.78
CA LYS A 126 30.11 -9.11 -24.10
C LYS A 126 30.63 -9.57 -25.46
N PRO A 127 30.84 -8.66 -26.44
CA PRO A 127 31.48 -9.04 -27.69
C PRO A 127 32.82 -9.72 -27.36
N GLU A 128 33.08 -10.85 -28.02
CA GLU A 128 34.28 -11.67 -27.78
C GLU A 128 35.55 -10.80 -27.84
N PRO A 129 36.52 -11.01 -26.95
CA PRO A 129 37.79 -10.28 -27.03
C PRO A 129 38.48 -10.63 -28.34
N GLU A 130 38.80 -9.60 -29.13
CA GLU A 130 39.53 -9.73 -30.40
C GLU A 130 40.77 -10.62 -30.21
N ARG A 131 40.81 -11.73 -30.96
CA ARG A 131 42.00 -12.58 -31.02
C ARG A 131 43.15 -11.73 -31.51
N LYS A 132 44.14 -11.49 -30.64
CA LYS A 132 45.42 -10.87 -31.01
C LYS A 132 45.98 -11.61 -32.23
N LYS A 133 46.06 -10.92 -33.37
CA LYS A 133 46.86 -11.37 -34.51
C LYS A 133 48.29 -11.52 -33.99
N LYS A 134 48.85 -12.72 -34.11
CA LYS A 134 50.31 -12.90 -34.03
C LYS A 134 50.89 -12.15 -35.23
N GLU A 135 51.69 -11.14 -34.96
CA GLU A 135 52.59 -10.57 -35.96
C GLU A 135 53.71 -11.61 -36.21
N GLU A 136 53.89 -11.96 -37.48
CA GLU A 136 55.03 -12.73 -38.01
C GLU A 136 56.27 -11.84 -38.14
#